data_AF-G0MQV6-F1
#
_entry.id   AF-G0MQV6-F1
#
_cell.length_a   1.000
_cell.length_b   1.000
_cell.length_c   1.000
_cell.angle_alpha   90.00
_cell.angle_beta   90.00
_cell.angle_gamma   90.00
#
_symmetry.space_group_name_H-M   'P 1'
#
loop_
_entity.id
_entity.type
_entity.pdbx_description
1 polymer ?
#
loop_
_entity_poly.entity_id
_entity_poly.type
_entity_poly.pdbx_seq_one_letter_code
_entity_poly.pdbx_strand_id
1 'polypeptide(L)'
;MAITTEDIRNYKETLLSMEGRRMNANAMYLITMETIYKVTIEVATKAIKTLKKVIRRGPCKYKAGSKTDVLLLSYKKVFQEYNEMCLKMDMKQMPNKADFLIECWLKKDAAEKAAKEYKEKKALRKSTRAAASLVKNLNVNDTYCKTQKPETSANVIIEVIV
;
A
#
# COMPACT_ATOMS: atom_id res chain seq x y z
N MET A 1 -23.62 7.32 -42.33
CA MET A 1 -23.93 6.91 -40.94
C MET A 1 -25.21 7.61 -40.45
N ALA A 2 -25.83 7.15 -39.36
CA ALA A 2 -27.05 7.74 -38.83
C ALA A 2 -26.90 8.12 -37.35
N ILE A 3 -27.57 9.21 -36.96
CA ILE A 3 -27.86 9.53 -35.55
C ILE A 3 -29.32 9.14 -35.34
N THR A 4 -29.56 8.30 -34.34
CA THR A 4 -30.90 7.82 -33.99
C THR A 4 -31.54 8.73 -32.94
N THR A 5 -32.86 8.61 -32.79
CA THR A 5 -33.60 9.27 -31.70
C THR A 5 -33.16 8.74 -30.33
N GLU A 6 -32.76 7.47 -30.26
CA GLU A 6 -32.27 6.83 -29.03
C GLU A 6 -30.93 7.43 -28.58
N ASP A 7 -30.03 7.75 -29.52
CA ASP A 7 -28.77 8.44 -29.22
C ASP A 7 -29.01 9.79 -28.53
N ILE A 8 -30.08 10.49 -28.92
CA ILE A 8 -30.46 11.79 -28.35
C ILE A 8 -31.12 11.60 -26.99
N ARG A 9 -31.96 10.56 -26.85
CA ARG A 9 -32.61 10.22 -25.57
C ARG A 9 -31.57 9.89 -24.50
N ASN A 10 -30.57 9.08 -24.85
CA ASN A 10 -29.55 8.59 -23.92
C ASN A 10 -28.35 9.54 -23.79
N TYR A 11 -28.32 10.64 -24.54
CA TYR A 11 -27.21 11.59 -24.54
C TYR A 11 -26.89 12.13 -23.15
N LYS A 12 -27.90 12.51 -22.36
CA LYS A 12 -27.68 13.09 -21.02
C LYS A 12 -27.00 12.09 -20.09
N GLU A 13 -27.48 10.86 -20.08
CA GLU A 13 -26.91 9.77 -19.27
C GLU A 13 -25.49 9.44 -19.72
N THR A 14 -25.28 9.30 -21.04
CA THR A 14 -23.95 9.05 -21.61
C THR A 14 -22.97 10.16 -21.24
N LEU A 15 -23.40 11.42 -21.35
CA LEU A 15 -22.57 12.56 -21.02
C LEU A 15 -22.20 12.57 -19.52
N LEU A 16 -23.18 12.34 -18.65
CA LEU A 16 -22.96 12.30 -17.20
C LEU A 16 -22.02 11.17 -16.81
N SER A 17 -22.16 9.99 -17.41
CA SER A 17 -21.25 8.85 -17.23
C SER A 17 -19.81 9.20 -17.64
N MET A 18 -19.63 9.84 -18.81
CA MET A 18 -18.32 10.26 -19.28
C MET A 18 -17.70 11.34 -18.38
N GLU A 19 -18.49 12.31 -17.92
CA GLU A 19 -18.05 13.34 -16.99
C GLU A 19 -17.65 12.73 -15.64
N GLY A 20 -18.41 11.75 -15.14
CA GLY A 20 -18.07 10.97 -13.94
C GLY A 20 -16.75 10.22 -14.06
N ARG A 21 -16.52 9.51 -15.18
CA ARG A 21 -15.22 8.83 -15.42
C ARG A 21 -14.06 9.82 -15.51
N ARG A 22 -14.25 10.98 -16.14
CA ARG A 22 -13.23 12.04 -16.20
C ARG A 22 -12.89 12.56 -14.80
N MET A 23 -13.90 12.77 -13.96
CA MET A 23 -13.70 13.20 -12.57
C MET A 23 -12.95 12.14 -11.76
N ASN A 24 -13.30 10.85 -11.91
CA ASN A 24 -12.58 9.75 -11.27
C ASN A 24 -11.09 9.73 -11.69
N ALA A 25 -10.82 9.79 -13.00
CA ALA A 25 -9.45 9.87 -13.51
C ALA A 25 -8.69 11.08 -12.93
N ASN A 26 -9.35 12.24 -12.83
CA ASN A 26 -8.74 13.43 -12.22
C ASN A 26 -8.42 13.24 -10.74
N ALA A 27 -9.33 12.66 -9.96
CA ALA A 27 -9.09 12.35 -8.55
C ALA A 27 -7.90 11.39 -8.39
N MET A 28 -7.85 10.34 -9.19
CA MET A 28 -6.73 9.38 -9.16
C MET A 28 -5.41 10.01 -9.56
N TYR A 29 -5.41 10.87 -10.58
CA TYR A 29 -4.20 11.59 -10.99
C TYR A 29 -3.65 12.48 -9.86
N LEU A 30 -4.52 13.16 -9.12
CA LEU A 30 -4.10 13.97 -7.97
C LEU A 30 -3.46 13.15 -6.84
N ILE A 31 -3.88 11.89 -6.68
CA ILE A 31 -3.36 10.98 -5.65
C ILE A 31 -2.05 10.33 -6.09
N THR A 32 -2.00 9.82 -7.31
CA THR A 32 -0.92 8.94 -7.78
C THR A 32 0.08 9.62 -8.71
N MET A 33 -0.31 10.73 -9.33
CA MET A 33 0.45 11.44 -10.38
C MET A 33 0.83 10.57 -11.59
N GLU A 34 0.15 9.45 -11.81
CA GLU A 34 0.45 8.55 -12.91
C GLU A 34 -0.06 9.07 -14.26
N THR A 35 0.75 8.86 -15.30
CA THR A 35 0.47 9.34 -16.67
C THR A 35 -0.80 8.74 -17.27
N ILE A 36 -1.16 7.51 -16.92
CA ILE A 36 -2.37 6.83 -17.41
C ILE A 36 -3.63 7.63 -17.09
N TYR A 37 -3.72 8.22 -15.90
CA TYR A 37 -4.86 9.03 -15.49
C TYR A 37 -4.88 10.38 -16.23
N LYS A 38 -3.70 11.01 -16.41
CA LYS A 38 -3.58 12.24 -17.22
C LYS A 38 -4.07 12.03 -18.65
N VAL A 39 -3.61 10.97 -19.33
CA VAL A 39 -4.06 10.64 -20.70
C VAL A 39 -5.56 10.35 -20.72
N THR A 40 -6.08 9.64 -19.72
CA THR A 40 -7.52 9.36 -19.61
C THR A 40 -8.36 10.64 -19.51
N ILE A 41 -7.90 11.65 -18.74
CA ILE A 41 -8.58 12.96 -18.64
C ILE A 41 -8.61 13.66 -20.01
N GLU A 42 -7.48 13.68 -20.73
CA GLU A 42 -7.38 14.32 -22.04
C GLU A 42 -8.29 13.66 -23.07
N VAL A 43 -8.27 12.33 -23.15
CA VAL A 43 -9.10 11.55 -24.07
C VAL A 43 -10.59 11.71 -23.72
N ALA A 44 -10.97 11.61 -22.45
CA ALA A 44 -12.35 11.82 -22.02
C ALA A 44 -12.86 13.23 -22.36
N THR A 45 -12.01 14.25 -22.18
CA THR A 45 -12.35 15.64 -22.52
C THR A 45 -12.60 15.81 -24.03
N LYS A 46 -11.74 15.21 -24.87
CA LYS A 46 -11.91 15.19 -26.34
C LYS A 46 -13.18 14.45 -26.75
N ALA A 47 -13.45 13.30 -26.14
CA ALA A 47 -14.62 12.48 -26.43
C ALA A 47 -15.92 13.19 -26.07
N ILE A 48 -16.01 13.80 -24.87
CA ILE A 48 -17.16 14.62 -24.44
C ILE A 48 -17.42 15.76 -25.42
N LYS A 49 -16.37 16.52 -25.79
CA LYS A 49 -16.50 17.65 -26.73
C LYS A 49 -17.03 17.18 -28.09
N THR A 50 -16.60 16.01 -28.55
CA THR A 50 -16.99 15.46 -29.85
C THR A 50 -18.41 14.89 -29.81
N LEU A 51 -18.79 14.20 -28.73
CA LEU A 51 -20.16 13.75 -28.49
C LEU A 51 -21.15 14.93 -28.52
N LYS A 52 -20.84 16.01 -27.77
CA LYS A 52 -21.66 17.24 -27.78
C LYS A 52 -21.83 17.82 -29.19
N LYS A 53 -20.80 17.74 -30.05
CA LYS A 53 -20.87 18.20 -31.44
C LYS A 53 -21.72 17.30 -32.33
N VAL A 54 -21.62 15.98 -32.16
CA VAL A 54 -22.41 15.01 -32.93
C VAL A 54 -23.90 15.16 -32.62
N ILE A 55 -24.27 15.14 -31.34
CA ILE A 55 -25.68 15.19 -30.92
C ILE A 55 -26.37 16.50 -31.32
N ARG A 56 -25.64 17.62 -31.37
CA ARG A 56 -26.17 18.91 -31.89
C ARG A 56 -26.66 18.85 -33.34
N ARG A 57 -26.25 17.85 -34.13
CA ARG A 57 -26.68 17.70 -35.53
C ARG A 57 -28.10 17.11 -35.65
N GLY A 58 -28.63 16.53 -34.58
CA GLY A 58 -29.96 15.94 -34.55
C GLY A 58 -30.05 14.57 -35.22
N PRO A 59 -31.23 13.92 -35.16
CA PRO A 59 -31.41 12.58 -35.68
C PRO A 59 -31.60 12.64 -37.20
N CYS A 60 -30.74 11.98 -37.94
CA CYS A 60 -30.82 11.93 -39.40
C CYS A 60 -29.93 10.81 -39.96
N LYS A 61 -30.27 10.31 -41.15
CA LYS A 61 -29.39 9.49 -41.98
C LYS A 61 -28.56 10.42 -42.86
N TYR A 62 -27.27 10.54 -42.56
CA TYR A 62 -26.37 11.42 -43.31
C TYR A 62 -25.79 10.69 -44.53
N LYS A 63 -25.69 11.42 -45.65
CA LYS A 63 -25.03 10.95 -46.86
C LYS A 63 -23.54 10.67 -46.58
N ALA A 64 -23.03 9.60 -47.17
CA ALA A 64 -21.62 9.25 -47.10
C ALA A 64 -20.74 10.40 -47.62
N GLY A 65 -19.64 10.70 -46.92
CA GLY A 65 -18.73 11.78 -47.30
C GLY A 65 -19.23 13.20 -46.97
N SER A 66 -20.43 13.35 -46.41
CA SER A 66 -20.87 14.65 -45.89
C SER A 66 -20.04 15.08 -44.67
N LYS A 67 -19.98 16.39 -44.40
CA LYS A 67 -19.28 16.93 -43.22
C LYS A 67 -19.70 16.25 -41.91
N THR A 68 -20.98 15.90 -41.78
CA THR A 68 -21.50 15.22 -40.58
C THR A 68 -21.12 13.74 -40.54
N ASP A 69 -21.02 13.07 -41.70
CA ASP A 69 -20.54 11.69 -41.78
C ASP A 69 -19.06 11.59 -41.38
N VAL A 70 -18.23 12.55 -41.82
CA VAL A 70 -16.83 12.67 -41.38
C VAL A 70 -16.74 12.93 -39.87
N LEU A 71 -17.63 13.78 -39.33
CA LEU A 71 -17.70 14.03 -37.89
C LEU A 71 -18.09 12.75 -37.10
N LEU A 72 -19.03 11.95 -37.61
CA LEU A 72 -19.43 10.68 -37.01
C LEU A 72 -18.30 9.65 -37.03
N LEU A 73 -17.55 9.57 -38.13
CA LEU A 73 -16.35 8.73 -38.23
C LEU A 73 -15.27 9.15 -37.23
N SER A 74 -15.02 10.46 -37.13
CA SER A 74 -14.11 11.04 -36.13
C SER A 74 -14.56 10.69 -34.71
N TYR A 75 -15.85 10.84 -34.42
CA TYR A 75 -16.41 10.52 -33.11
C TYR A 75 -16.20 9.05 -32.76
N LYS A 76 -16.47 8.12 -33.69
CA LYS A 76 -16.26 6.69 -33.45
C LYS A 76 -14.82 6.36 -33.06
N LYS A 77 -13.84 6.95 -33.75
CA LYS A 77 -12.41 6.77 -33.42
C LYS A 77 -12.10 7.26 -32.00
N VAL A 78 -12.52 8.48 -31.68
CA VAL A 78 -12.29 9.08 -30.35
C VAL A 78 -13.04 8.31 -29.25
N PHE A 79 -14.24 7.82 -29.54
CA PHE A 79 -15.03 7.04 -28.60
C PHE A 79 -14.42 5.66 -28.32
N GLN A 80 -13.85 5.03 -29.35
CA GLN A 80 -13.10 3.79 -29.18
C GLN A 80 -11.86 4.01 -28.31
N GLU A 81 -11.06 5.05 -28.60
CA GLU A 81 -9.90 5.43 -27.79
C GLU A 81 -10.29 5.71 -26.32
N TYR A 82 -11.42 6.40 -26.11
CA TYR A 82 -11.99 6.62 -24.79
C TYR A 82 -12.31 5.32 -24.05
N ASN A 83 -12.96 4.36 -24.72
CA ASN A 83 -13.28 3.06 -24.11
C ASN A 83 -12.01 2.28 -23.76
N GLU A 84 -11.00 2.29 -24.63
CA GLU A 84 -9.71 1.65 -24.36
C GLU A 84 -9.01 2.27 -23.15
N MET A 85 -9.00 3.60 -23.03
CA MET A 85 -8.41 4.28 -21.87
C MET A 85 -9.20 4.01 -20.57
N CYS A 86 -10.52 3.96 -20.66
CA CYS A 86 -11.36 3.57 -19.54
C CYS A 86 -11.04 2.17 -19.04
N LEU A 87 -10.90 1.19 -19.95
CA LEU A 87 -10.52 -0.17 -19.58
C LEU A 87 -9.12 -0.23 -18.95
N LYS A 88 -8.15 0.50 -19.50
CA LYS A 88 -6.80 0.58 -18.93
C LYS A 88 -6.80 1.18 -17.53
N MET A 89 -7.60 2.22 -17.31
CA MET A 89 -7.81 2.82 -15.99
C MET A 89 -8.42 1.82 -15.00
N ASP A 90 -9.47 1.10 -15.42
CA ASP A 90 -10.16 0.11 -14.60
C ASP A 90 -9.22 -1.05 -14.21
N MET A 91 -8.42 -1.55 -15.17
CA MET A 91 -7.40 -2.58 -14.91
C MET A 91 -6.34 -2.11 -13.91
N LYS A 92 -5.95 -0.83 -13.97
CA LYS A 92 -4.95 -0.26 -13.06
C LYS A 92 -5.51 -0.05 -11.65
N GLN A 93 -6.80 0.25 -11.52
CA GLN A 93 -7.48 0.41 -10.23
C GLN A 93 -7.79 -0.93 -9.54
N MET A 94 -7.79 -2.05 -10.27
CA MET A 94 -8.01 -3.36 -9.66
C MET A 94 -6.80 -3.79 -8.82
N PRO A 95 -7.01 -4.25 -7.57
CA PRO A 95 -5.94 -4.81 -6.75
C PRO A 95 -5.42 -6.08 -7.44
N ASN A 96 -4.10 -6.15 -7.64
CA ASN A 96 -3.49 -7.35 -8.20
C ASN A 96 -3.61 -8.49 -7.18
N LYS A 97 -3.97 -9.70 -7.62
CA LYS A 97 -3.99 -10.89 -6.76
C LYS A 97 -2.63 -11.14 -6.10
N ALA A 98 -1.55 -10.77 -6.79
CA ALA A 98 -0.20 -10.83 -6.26
C ALA A 98 -0.03 -9.87 -5.06
N ASP A 99 -0.52 -8.64 -5.13
CA ASP A 99 -0.38 -7.65 -4.05
C ASP A 99 -1.08 -8.12 -2.77
N PHE A 100 -2.25 -8.74 -2.90
CA PHE A 100 -2.94 -9.37 -1.76
C PHE A 100 -2.13 -10.50 -1.12
N LEU A 101 -1.52 -11.37 -1.93
CA LEU A 101 -0.70 -12.47 -1.43
C LEU A 101 0.59 -11.96 -0.77
N ILE A 102 1.22 -10.93 -1.34
CA ILE A 102 2.39 -10.26 -0.79
C ILE A 102 2.04 -9.65 0.56
N GLU A 103 0.92 -8.93 0.67
CA GLU A 103 0.48 -8.33 1.93
C GLU A 103 0.20 -9.39 3.01
N CYS A 104 -0.43 -10.51 2.63
CA CYS A 104 -0.66 -11.63 3.53
C CYS A 104 0.65 -12.28 4.01
N TRP A 105 1.64 -12.42 3.13
CA TRP A 105 2.96 -12.94 3.50
C TRP A 105 3.71 -12.00 4.43
N LEU A 106 3.72 -10.69 4.13
CA LEU A 106 4.35 -9.68 4.98
C LEU A 106 3.75 -9.66 6.39
N LYS A 107 2.42 -9.81 6.51
CA LYS A 107 1.73 -9.90 7.82
C LYS A 107 2.14 -11.15 8.60
N LYS A 108 2.28 -12.30 7.93
CA LYS A 108 2.73 -13.56 8.57
C LYS A 108 4.17 -13.45 9.06
N ASP A 109 5.07 -12.92 8.25
CA ASP A 109 6.48 -12.75 8.59
C ASP A 109 6.67 -11.76 9.76
N ALA A 110 5.94 -10.65 9.74
CA ALA A 110 5.93 -9.68 10.84
C ALA A 110 5.42 -10.30 12.16
N ALA A 111 4.36 -11.12 12.12
CA ALA A 111 3.84 -11.80 13.30
C ALA A 111 4.83 -12.84 13.84
N GLU A 112 5.50 -13.59 12.98
CA GLU A 112 6.51 -14.58 13.38
C GLU A 112 7.74 -13.90 14.01
N LYS A 113 8.20 -12.79 13.44
CA LYS A 113 9.30 -12.00 13.99
C LYS A 113 8.97 -11.45 15.38
N ALA A 114 7.77 -10.89 15.56
CA ALA A 114 7.31 -10.40 16.86
C ALA A 114 7.23 -11.52 17.91
N ALA A 115 6.78 -12.73 17.51
CA ALA A 115 6.73 -13.89 18.40
C ALA A 115 8.13 -14.39 18.80
N LYS A 116 9.10 -14.38 17.87
CA LYS A 116 10.50 -14.72 18.14
C LYS A 116 11.14 -13.74 19.12
N GLU A 117 11.01 -12.43 18.88
CA GLU A 117 11.52 -11.39 19.78
C GLU A 117 10.91 -11.49 21.20
N TYR A 118 9.62 -11.83 21.30
CA TYR A 118 8.98 -12.05 22.60
C TYR A 118 9.58 -13.26 23.34
N LYS A 119 9.80 -14.37 22.63
CA LYS A 119 10.44 -15.57 23.21
C LYS A 119 11.86 -15.28 23.67
N GLU A 120 12.65 -14.56 22.88
CA GLU A 120 14.01 -14.16 23.21
C GLU A 120 14.05 -13.23 24.43
N LYS A 121 13.19 -12.20 24.47
CA LYS A 121 13.05 -11.32 25.65
C LYS A 121 12.65 -12.10 26.91
N LYS A 122 11.76 -13.09 26.78
CA LYS A 122 11.35 -13.96 27.90
C LYS A 122 12.50 -14.85 28.37
N ALA A 123 13.30 -15.41 27.46
CA ALA A 123 14.48 -16.20 27.79
C ALA A 123 15.55 -15.35 28.50
N LEU A 124 15.82 -14.15 27.99
CA LEU A 124 16.76 -13.20 28.61
C LEU A 124 16.33 -12.79 30.02
N ARG A 125 15.03 -12.55 30.25
CA ARG A 125 14.49 -12.26 31.59
C ARG A 125 14.66 -13.44 32.56
N LYS A 126 14.56 -14.67 32.07
CA LYS A 126 14.77 -15.88 32.89
C LYS A 126 16.26 -16.06 33.23
N SER A 127 17.15 -15.92 32.25
CA SER A 127 18.59 -16.07 32.47
C SER A 127 19.15 -14.97 33.39
N THR A 128 18.71 -13.73 33.23
CA THR A 128 19.08 -12.62 34.15
C THR A 128 18.59 -12.84 35.57
N ARG A 129 17.34 -13.33 35.77
CA ARG A 129 16.85 -13.71 37.10
C ARG A 129 17.65 -14.85 37.72
N ALA A 130 17.95 -15.88 36.93
CA ALA A 130 18.78 -17.00 37.39
C ALA A 130 20.18 -16.54 37.80
N ALA A 131 20.84 -15.72 36.96
CA ALA A 131 22.13 -15.13 37.27
C ALA A 131 22.09 -14.25 38.53
N ALA A 132 21.07 -13.40 38.68
CA ALA A 132 20.90 -12.57 39.88
C ALA A 132 20.67 -13.41 41.16
N SER A 133 19.92 -14.52 41.07
CA SER A 133 19.74 -15.44 42.20
C SER A 133 21.03 -16.16 42.57
N LEU A 134 21.86 -16.50 41.58
CA LEU A 134 23.14 -17.17 41.78
C LEU A 134 24.17 -16.23 42.44
N VAL A 135 24.21 -14.96 42.00
CA VAL A 135 24.99 -13.90 42.65
C VAL A 135 24.51 -13.64 44.09
N LYS A 136 23.19 -13.63 44.33
CA LYS A 136 22.65 -13.48 45.68
C LYS A 136 23.02 -14.65 46.59
N ASN A 137 22.95 -15.88 46.09
CA ASN A 137 23.34 -17.07 46.84
C ASN A 137 24.85 -17.12 47.14
N LEU A 138 25.71 -16.64 46.24
CA LEU A 138 27.14 -16.47 46.50
C LEU A 138 27.40 -15.44 47.62
N ASN A 139 26.71 -14.29 47.59
CA ASN A 139 26.83 -13.26 48.64
C ASN A 139 26.32 -13.72 50.02
N VAL A 140 25.32 -14.62 50.06
CA VAL A 140 24.80 -15.21 51.30
C VAL A 140 25.75 -16.28 51.87
N ASN A 141 26.49 -16.99 51.02
CA ASN A 141 27.51 -17.95 51.47
C ASN A 141 28.80 -17.26 51.94
N ASP A 142 29.15 -16.09 51.41
CA ASP A 142 30.28 -15.28 51.91
C ASP A 142 30.02 -14.68 53.31
N THR A 143 28.75 -14.54 53.71
CA THR A 143 28.39 -14.07 55.05
C THR A 143 28.47 -15.15 56.13
N TYR A 144 28.52 -16.44 55.74
CA TYR A 144 28.65 -17.57 56.68
C TYR A 144 30.10 -17.99 56.98
N CYS A 145 31.10 -17.46 56.26
CA CYS A 145 32.51 -17.78 56.48
C CYS A 145 33.27 -16.79 57.39
N LYS A 146 32.60 -15.79 57.97
CA LYS A 146 33.23 -14.73 58.81
C LYS A 146 32.85 -14.74 60.29
N THR A 147 32.32 -15.84 60.82
CA THR A 147 32.06 -15.98 62.26
C THR A 147 32.64 -17.25 62.83
N GLN A 148 33.96 -17.29 63.02
CA GLN A 148 34.63 -18.10 64.05
C GLN A 148 35.97 -17.43 64.43
N LYS A 149 35.94 -16.66 65.53
CA LYS A 149 37.11 -16.43 66.40
C LYS A 149 37.17 -17.59 67.41
N PRO A 150 38.37 -18.05 67.79
CA PRO A 150 38.97 -17.66 69.09
C PRO A 150 40.47 -17.31 68.94
N GLU A 151 40.96 -16.18 69.48
CA GLU A 151 41.56 -16.00 70.82
C GLU A 151 42.89 -16.75 71.06
N THR A 152 43.99 -15.96 71.08
CA THR A 152 45.17 -15.95 71.99
C THR A 152 45.71 -17.29 72.54
N SER A 153 47.01 -17.61 72.59
CA SER A 153 48.23 -16.81 72.81
C SER A 153 49.48 -17.71 72.77
N ALA A 154 50.66 -17.09 72.70
CA ALA A 154 51.93 -17.46 73.37
C ALA A 154 53.16 -17.63 72.45
N ASN A 155 54.14 -16.80 72.76
CA ASN A 155 55.50 -16.68 72.22
C ASN A 155 56.33 -17.97 72.32
N VAL A 156 57.26 -18.18 71.38
CA VAL A 156 58.64 -18.61 71.68
C VAL A 156 59.61 -17.92 70.71
N ILE A 157 60.63 -17.30 71.31
CA ILE A 157 61.78 -16.58 70.75
C ILE A 157 62.84 -17.60 70.27
N ILE A 158 63.75 -17.23 69.34
CA ILE A 158 65.23 -17.34 69.46
C ILE A 158 65.94 -17.02 68.11
N GLU A 159 66.71 -15.91 68.17
CA GLU A 159 68.08 -15.61 67.65
C GLU A 159 68.47 -16.07 66.23
N VAL A 160 68.75 -15.18 65.26
CA VAL A 160 69.95 -14.31 65.07
C VAL A 160 71.27 -15.05 65.19
N ILE A 161 71.97 -15.29 64.08
CA ILE A 161 73.44 -15.18 64.01
C ILE A 161 73.85 -14.59 62.65
N VAL A 162 74.78 -13.64 62.78
CA VAL A 162 75.51 -12.75 61.86
C VAL A 162 76.05 -13.40 60.59
#